data_AF-A0A015KR97-F1
#
_entry.id   AF-A0A015KR97-F1
#
_cell.length_a   1.000
_cell.length_b   1.000
_cell.length_c   1.000
_cell.angle_alpha   90.00
_cell.angle_beta   90.00
_cell.angle_gamma   90.00
#
_symmetry.space_group_name_H-M   'P 1'
#
loop_
_entity.id
_entity.type
_entity.pdbx_description
1 polymer ?
#
loop_
_entity_poly.entity_id
_entity_poly.type
_entity_poly.pdbx_seq_one_letter_code
_entity_poly.pdbx_strand_id
1 'polypeptide(L)'
;MPFNLYENKNDENQNSSPLELFGMNQMISNTLDIFDSALDNLLNVQINSQGIAIYQTNFDMAIVHDEILNRVEHGCKVEPPNVVILEPGGVPNSDKGIFESLEMYKKDFELTSEQYLDVVADEAIFRRIIKLTDQWPYLRPILRQWHTSKDMCSVLIILFSSYGIFDLANSLGVKFLEKLESVVDYRSTVRILELIWTAVSLAIRIYIKKKNISKHEIWENANLALQIWYLYYQWAGIFKAHRISIRVGNYDLQKNALAAFGGLFASAAKTQYASSVCHFFGILKKFPKLEDKLRYAASIKIDNNEK
;
A
#
# COMPACT_ATOMS: atom_id res chain seq x y z
N MET A 1 -9.21 12.63 -24.06
CA MET A 1 -8.79 11.99 -25.33
C MET A 1 -9.30 10.56 -25.33
N PRO A 2 -9.81 10.01 -26.44
CA PRO A 2 -10.12 8.59 -26.49
C PRO A 2 -8.83 7.79 -26.21
N PHE A 3 -8.85 6.99 -25.15
CA PHE A 3 -7.77 6.07 -24.79
C PHE A 3 -7.71 4.98 -25.85
N ASN A 4 -6.58 4.81 -26.56
CA ASN A 4 -6.41 3.66 -27.42
C ASN A 4 -6.14 2.43 -26.53
N LEU A 5 -7.12 1.54 -26.44
CA LEU A 5 -7.04 0.34 -25.60
C LEU A 5 -6.17 -0.78 -26.22
N TYR A 6 -5.86 -0.69 -27.52
CA TYR A 6 -5.13 -1.71 -28.25
C TYR A 6 -3.62 -1.53 -28.11
N GLU A 7 -2.95 -2.58 -27.64
CA GLU A 7 -1.50 -2.67 -27.50
C GLU A 7 -0.96 -3.79 -28.37
N ASN A 8 0.18 -3.56 -29.02
CA ASN A 8 0.85 -4.55 -29.85
C ASN A 8 2.24 -4.87 -29.25
N LYS A 9 2.83 -5.99 -29.67
CA LYS A 9 4.15 -6.47 -29.22
C LYS A 9 5.30 -5.44 -29.37
N ASN A 10 5.16 -4.47 -30.26
CA ASN A 10 6.15 -3.41 -30.49
C ASN A 10 6.17 -2.33 -29.38
N ASP A 11 5.22 -2.37 -28.44
CA ASP A 11 5.13 -1.44 -27.31
C ASP A 11 5.90 -1.92 -26.05
N GLU A 12 6.59 -3.07 -26.12
CA GLU A 12 7.34 -3.66 -25.02
C GLU A 12 8.72 -3.00 -24.82
N ASN A 13 9.09 -2.70 -23.57
CA ASN A 13 10.44 -2.24 -23.24
C ASN A 13 11.45 -3.40 -23.16
N GLN A 14 12.68 -3.18 -23.64
CA GLN A 14 13.79 -4.12 -23.42
C GLN A 14 14.26 -4.12 -21.95
N ASN A 15 14.53 -5.32 -21.42
CA ASN A 15 14.85 -5.56 -20.00
C ASN A 15 16.02 -4.69 -19.51
N SER A 16 15.76 -3.82 -18.55
CA SER A 16 16.79 -3.13 -17.75
C SER A 16 16.64 -3.46 -16.26
N SER A 17 17.78 -3.46 -15.55
CA SER A 17 17.96 -3.92 -14.17
C SER A 17 16.83 -3.56 -13.18
N PRO A 18 16.40 -4.49 -12.29
CA PRO A 18 15.36 -4.25 -11.28
C PRO A 18 15.82 -3.44 -10.05
N LEU A 19 17.12 -3.16 -9.90
CA LEU A 19 17.67 -2.69 -8.61
C LEU A 19 17.17 -1.31 -8.14
N GLU A 20 16.68 -0.45 -9.04
CA GLU A 20 16.16 0.88 -8.70
C GLU A 20 14.66 0.90 -8.37
N LEU A 21 13.98 -0.25 -8.34
CA LEU A 21 12.52 -0.32 -8.21
C LEU A 21 11.99 -0.25 -6.76
N PHE A 22 12.84 -0.49 -5.77
CA PHE A 22 12.41 -0.70 -4.38
C PHE A 22 13.06 0.26 -3.40
N GLY A 23 12.34 0.54 -2.31
CA GLY A 23 12.79 1.43 -1.24
C GLY A 23 12.22 2.85 -1.33
N MET A 24 12.69 3.71 -0.44
CA MET A 24 12.19 5.08 -0.31
C MET A 24 12.35 5.83 -1.64
N ASN A 25 11.23 6.29 -2.20
CA ASN A 25 11.20 7.09 -3.42
C ASN A 25 10.70 8.50 -3.13
N GLN A 26 10.93 9.43 -4.07
CA GLN A 26 10.60 10.84 -3.88
C GLN A 26 9.12 11.08 -3.60
N MET A 27 8.22 10.33 -4.25
CA MET A 27 6.77 10.49 -4.03
C MET A 27 6.38 10.14 -2.60
N ILE A 28 6.97 9.08 -2.05
CA ILE A 28 6.75 8.68 -0.66
C ILE A 28 7.42 9.64 0.32
N SER A 29 8.62 10.13 0.04
CA SER A 29 9.23 11.19 0.85
C SER A 29 8.31 12.41 0.95
N ASN A 30 7.82 12.90 -0.20
CA ASN A 30 6.90 14.03 -0.27
C ASN A 30 5.58 13.74 0.48
N THR A 31 5.09 12.50 0.41
CA THR A 31 3.87 12.10 1.14
C THR A 31 4.09 12.09 2.65
N LEU A 32 5.24 11.63 3.13
CA LEU A 32 5.60 11.71 4.55
C LEU A 32 5.78 13.18 4.98
N ASP A 33 6.29 14.07 4.11
CA ASP A 33 6.33 15.52 4.39
C ASP A 33 4.92 16.15 4.49
N ILE A 34 3.96 15.65 3.71
CA ILE A 34 2.54 16.03 3.84
C ILE A 34 2.00 15.58 5.20
N PHE A 35 2.30 14.35 5.63
CA PHE A 35 1.87 13.84 6.94
C PHE A 35 2.50 14.64 8.07
N ASP A 36 3.80 14.93 7.97
CA ASP A 36 4.54 15.80 8.90
C ASP A 36 3.84 17.15 9.05
N SER A 37 3.54 17.79 7.93
CA SER A 37 2.89 19.11 7.90
C SER A 37 1.47 19.07 8.47
N ALA A 38 0.73 17.97 8.26
CA ALA A 38 -0.60 17.79 8.85
C ALA A 38 -0.51 17.69 10.38
N LEU A 39 0.44 16.88 10.88
CA LEU A 39 0.67 16.71 12.30
C LEU A 39 1.17 17.98 12.97
N ASP A 40 2.10 18.71 12.36
CA ASP A 40 2.63 19.97 12.89
C ASP A 40 1.52 21.04 12.99
N ASN A 41 0.63 21.11 12.00
CA ASN A 41 -0.50 22.05 12.00
C ASN A 41 -1.55 21.70 13.06
N LEU A 42 -1.88 20.42 13.24
CA LEU A 42 -2.83 19.99 14.27
C LEU A 42 -2.26 20.17 15.68
N LEU A 43 -1.01 19.77 15.90
CA LEU A 43 -0.40 19.74 17.21
C LEU A 43 0.03 21.14 17.69
N ASN A 44 0.51 21.99 16.77
CA ASN A 44 0.92 23.38 17.03
C ASN A 44 1.80 23.52 18.29
N VAL A 45 2.90 22.76 18.35
CA VAL A 45 3.78 22.74 19.53
C VAL A 45 4.48 24.08 19.70
N GLN A 46 4.34 24.67 20.89
CA GLN A 46 5.03 25.87 21.34
C GLN A 46 5.83 25.56 22.60
N ILE A 47 7.02 26.17 22.72
CA ILE A 47 7.84 26.06 23.93
C ILE A 47 7.67 27.35 24.72
N ASN A 48 7.20 27.24 25.97
CA ASN A 48 7.04 28.41 26.83
C ASN A 48 8.41 28.86 27.41
N SER A 49 8.40 29.99 28.12
CA SER A 49 9.61 30.55 28.76
C SER A 49 10.27 29.64 29.80
N GLN A 50 9.59 28.57 30.24
CA GLN A 50 10.07 27.58 31.21
C GLN A 50 10.58 26.29 30.53
N GLY A 51 10.59 26.22 29.19
CA GLY A 51 11.00 25.03 28.45
C GLY A 51 9.96 23.91 28.42
N ILE A 52 8.71 24.20 28.79
CA ILE A 52 7.59 23.25 28.75
C ILE A 52 6.92 23.35 27.38
N ALA A 53 6.66 22.18 26.77
CA ALA A 53 5.94 22.08 25.52
C ALA A 53 4.42 22.23 25.77
N ILE A 54 3.82 23.22 25.13
CA ILE A 54 2.37 23.45 25.07
C ILE A 54 1.93 23.07 23.66
N TYR A 55 0.88 22.26 23.55
CA TYR A 55 0.37 21.76 22.27
C TYR A 55 -1.13 21.48 22.37
N GLN A 56 -1.79 21.41 21.22
CA GLN A 56 -3.20 21.08 21.13
C GLN A 56 -3.42 19.61 21.51
N THR A 57 -4.47 19.36 22.29
CA THR A 57 -4.87 18.00 22.71
C THR A 57 -6.31 17.68 22.34
N ASN A 58 -7.07 18.67 21.85
CA ASN A 58 -8.48 18.51 21.51
C ASN A 58 -8.67 18.02 20.06
N PHE A 59 -8.04 16.90 19.73
CA PHE A 59 -8.27 16.19 18.47
C PHE A 59 -8.02 14.70 18.65
N ASP A 60 -8.57 13.88 17.76
CA ASP A 60 -8.42 12.45 17.77
C ASP A 60 -7.81 11.93 16.45
N MET A 61 -7.68 10.60 16.34
CA MET A 61 -7.14 9.95 15.15
C MET A 61 -8.01 10.17 13.90
N ALA A 62 -9.33 10.40 14.05
CA ALA A 62 -10.20 10.69 12.92
C ALA A 62 -9.88 12.07 12.33
N ILE A 63 -9.71 13.08 13.18
CA ILE A 63 -9.29 14.43 12.73
C ILE A 63 -7.92 14.37 12.04
N VAL A 64 -6.96 13.62 12.58
CA VAL A 64 -5.65 13.41 11.93
C VAL A 64 -5.82 12.74 10.57
N HIS A 65 -6.71 11.76 10.45
CA HIS A 65 -6.96 11.09 9.19
C HIS A 65 -7.56 12.03 8.14
N ASP A 66 -8.55 12.83 8.51
CA ASP A 66 -9.24 13.76 7.62
C ASP A 66 -8.29 14.87 7.16
N GLU A 67 -7.46 15.41 8.07
CA GLU A 67 -6.47 16.44 7.74
C GLU A 67 -5.43 15.95 6.74
N ILE A 68 -4.97 14.70 6.90
CA ILE A 68 -4.09 14.06 5.92
C ILE A 68 -4.82 13.86 4.59
N LEU A 69 -6.04 13.32 4.63
CA LEU A 69 -6.82 13.01 3.43
C LEU A 69 -7.05 14.26 2.57
N ASN A 70 -7.36 15.39 3.20
CA ASN A 70 -7.56 16.68 2.53
C ASN A 70 -6.31 17.23 1.81
N ARG A 71 -5.12 16.70 2.12
CA ARG A 71 -3.84 17.11 1.52
C ARG A 71 -3.31 16.12 0.49
N VAL A 72 -3.90 14.93 0.38
CA VAL A 72 -3.50 13.93 -0.61
C VAL A 72 -4.30 14.14 -1.90
N GLU A 73 -3.60 14.14 -3.03
CA GLU A 73 -4.24 14.28 -4.32
C GLU A 73 -5.14 13.08 -4.64
N HIS A 74 -6.38 13.37 -5.02
CA HIS A 74 -7.31 12.39 -5.56
C HIS A 74 -6.92 12.01 -6.99
N GLY A 75 -6.74 10.71 -7.21
CA GLY A 75 -6.52 10.16 -8.55
C GLY A 75 -7.84 9.79 -9.22
N CYS A 76 -7.72 9.03 -10.32
CA CYS A 76 -8.81 8.40 -11.06
C CYS A 76 -10.10 9.24 -11.18
N LYS A 77 -10.08 10.22 -12.09
CA LYS A 77 -11.19 11.15 -12.36
C LYS A 77 -12.03 10.72 -13.56
N VAL A 78 -12.27 9.42 -13.71
CA VAL A 78 -13.06 8.88 -14.82
C VAL A 78 -14.47 8.53 -14.36
N GLU A 79 -15.39 8.53 -15.32
CA GLU A 79 -16.73 8.00 -15.11
C GLU A 79 -16.66 6.54 -14.63
N PRO A 80 -17.66 6.08 -13.84
CA PRO A 80 -17.73 4.70 -13.41
C PRO A 80 -17.60 3.75 -14.61
N PRO A 81 -16.74 2.73 -14.53
CA PRO A 81 -16.56 1.83 -15.65
C PRO A 81 -17.76 0.90 -15.78
N ASN A 82 -17.99 0.40 -16.99
CA ASN A 82 -18.98 -0.63 -17.23
C ASN A 82 -18.51 -1.94 -16.58
N VAL A 83 -19.24 -2.39 -15.56
CA VAL A 83 -18.96 -3.65 -14.88
C VAL A 83 -19.82 -4.73 -15.51
N VAL A 84 -19.17 -5.76 -16.06
CA VAL A 84 -19.83 -6.98 -16.54
C VAL A 84 -19.44 -8.12 -15.61
N ILE A 85 -20.45 -8.79 -15.05
CA ILE A 85 -20.25 -10.00 -14.25
C ILE A 85 -20.41 -11.20 -15.19
N LEU A 86 -19.32 -11.93 -15.40
CA LEU A 86 -19.32 -13.15 -16.20
C LEU A 86 -19.80 -14.35 -15.39
N GLU A 87 -20.22 -15.42 -16.07
CA GLU A 87 -20.59 -16.66 -15.41
C GLU A 87 -19.40 -17.22 -14.61
N PRO A 88 -19.63 -17.73 -13.40
CA PRO A 88 -18.55 -18.26 -12.58
C PRO A 88 -17.98 -19.52 -13.23
N GLY A 89 -16.65 -19.55 -13.40
CA GLY A 89 -15.92 -20.75 -13.75
C GLY A 89 -15.84 -21.77 -12.61
N GLY A 90 -15.13 -22.86 -12.86
CA GLY A 90 -14.79 -23.83 -11.82
C GLY A 90 -13.99 -23.20 -10.68
N VAL A 91 -13.95 -23.87 -9.52
CA VAL A 91 -13.27 -23.32 -8.34
C VAL A 91 -11.74 -23.21 -8.61
N PRO A 92 -11.13 -22.01 -8.53
CA PRO A 92 -9.72 -21.78 -8.87
C PRO A 92 -8.77 -22.22 -7.74
N ASN A 93 -9.03 -23.36 -7.11
CA ASN A 93 -8.24 -23.88 -5.99
C ASN A 93 -6.96 -24.58 -6.43
N SER A 94 -6.89 -25.00 -7.70
CA SER A 94 -5.74 -25.67 -8.31
C SER A 94 -5.17 -24.85 -9.48
N ASP A 95 -3.92 -25.10 -9.84
CA ASP A 95 -3.28 -24.48 -11.01
C ASP A 95 -4.08 -24.81 -12.29
N LYS A 96 -4.63 -26.02 -12.41
CA LYS A 96 -5.51 -26.44 -13.51
C LYS A 96 -6.83 -25.64 -13.54
N GLY A 97 -7.49 -25.47 -12.40
CA GLY A 97 -8.75 -24.71 -12.33
C GLY A 97 -8.55 -23.22 -12.65
N ILE A 98 -7.41 -22.64 -12.27
CA ILE A 98 -7.03 -21.29 -12.67
C ILE A 98 -6.84 -21.22 -14.19
N PHE A 99 -6.13 -22.18 -14.79
CA PHE A 99 -5.94 -22.22 -16.23
C PHE A 99 -7.27 -22.35 -17.01
N GLU A 100 -8.15 -23.24 -16.58
CA GLU A 100 -9.50 -23.40 -17.17
C GLU A 100 -10.31 -22.09 -17.09
N SER A 101 -10.20 -21.36 -15.98
CA SER A 101 -10.86 -20.06 -15.81
C SER A 101 -10.29 -19.00 -16.77
N LEU A 102 -8.98 -19.00 -17.00
CA LEU A 102 -8.33 -18.05 -17.91
C LEU A 102 -8.71 -18.31 -19.38
N GLU A 103 -8.80 -19.58 -19.79
CA GLU A 103 -9.28 -19.95 -21.14
C GLU A 103 -10.75 -19.58 -21.34
N MET A 104 -11.58 -19.71 -20.28
CA MET A 104 -12.95 -19.23 -20.31
C MET A 104 -13.00 -17.71 -20.53
N TYR A 105 -12.24 -16.92 -19.77
CA TYR A 105 -12.19 -15.46 -19.97
C TYR A 105 -11.73 -15.07 -21.38
N LYS A 106 -10.71 -15.75 -21.91
CA LYS A 106 -10.26 -15.53 -23.30
C LYS A 106 -11.38 -15.72 -24.31
N LYS A 107 -12.19 -16.76 -24.12
CA LYS A 107 -13.35 -17.05 -24.97
C LYS A 107 -14.46 -16.02 -24.80
N ASP A 108 -14.77 -15.65 -23.56
CA ASP A 108 -15.82 -14.67 -23.23
C ASP A 108 -15.51 -13.28 -23.80
N PHE A 109 -14.23 -12.91 -23.82
CA PHE A 109 -13.76 -11.66 -24.44
C PHE A 109 -13.49 -11.77 -25.94
N GLU A 110 -13.72 -12.94 -26.55
CA GLU A 110 -13.45 -13.23 -27.96
C GLU A 110 -12.02 -12.84 -28.41
N LEU A 111 -11.04 -13.02 -27.52
CA LEU A 111 -9.67 -12.55 -27.76
C LEU A 111 -8.97 -13.39 -28.83
N THR A 112 -8.31 -12.70 -29.77
CA THR A 112 -7.42 -13.34 -30.74
C THR A 112 -6.10 -13.78 -30.09
N SER A 113 -5.31 -14.59 -30.79
CA SER A 113 -4.04 -15.11 -30.26
C SER A 113 -2.98 -14.04 -29.98
N GLU A 114 -3.16 -12.80 -30.44
CA GLU A 114 -2.20 -11.70 -30.29
C GLU A 114 -2.69 -10.58 -29.36
N GLN A 115 -3.89 -10.72 -28.77
CA GLN A 115 -4.45 -9.75 -27.85
C GLN A 115 -4.12 -10.11 -26.40
N TYR A 116 -3.81 -9.07 -25.63
CA TYR A 116 -3.50 -9.23 -24.21
C TYR A 116 -4.74 -9.53 -23.37
N LEU A 117 -4.61 -10.46 -22.44
CA LEU A 117 -5.55 -10.70 -21.34
C LEU A 117 -4.94 -10.18 -20.04
N ASP A 118 -5.54 -9.12 -19.49
CA ASP A 118 -5.13 -8.51 -18.24
C ASP A 118 -5.93 -9.11 -17.07
N VAL A 119 -5.24 -9.72 -16.10
CA VAL A 119 -5.90 -10.45 -15.01
C VAL A 119 -5.44 -9.93 -13.66
N VAL A 120 -6.36 -9.28 -12.94
CA VAL A 120 -6.13 -8.81 -11.57
C VAL A 120 -6.45 -9.94 -10.60
N ALA A 121 -5.48 -10.30 -9.74
CA ALA A 121 -5.66 -11.41 -8.81
C ALA A 121 -4.95 -11.19 -7.47
N ASP A 122 -5.49 -11.82 -6.42
CA ASP A 122 -4.85 -11.90 -5.10
C ASP A 122 -3.52 -12.67 -5.21
N GLU A 123 -2.57 -12.41 -4.30
CA GLU A 123 -1.19 -12.96 -4.36
C GLU A 123 -1.15 -14.46 -4.70
N ALA A 124 -2.01 -15.25 -4.04
CA ALA A 124 -1.99 -16.69 -4.18
C ALA A 124 -2.37 -17.19 -5.58
N ILE A 125 -3.26 -16.46 -6.25
CA ILE A 125 -3.67 -16.72 -7.62
C ILE A 125 -2.66 -16.08 -8.56
N PHE A 126 -2.25 -14.83 -8.30
CA PHE A 126 -1.25 -14.09 -9.08
C PHE A 126 0.01 -14.93 -9.29
N ARG A 127 0.60 -15.51 -8.24
CA ARG A 127 1.83 -16.31 -8.37
C ARG A 127 1.65 -17.55 -9.26
N ARG A 128 0.43 -18.11 -9.31
CA ARG A 128 0.12 -19.27 -10.15
C ARG A 128 -0.06 -18.85 -11.60
N ILE A 129 -0.68 -17.70 -11.84
CA ILE A 129 -0.79 -17.09 -13.16
C ILE A 129 0.59 -16.75 -13.73
N ILE A 130 1.52 -16.27 -12.90
CA ILE A 130 2.91 -16.00 -13.32
C ILE A 130 3.59 -17.24 -13.93
N LYS A 131 3.30 -18.46 -13.44
CA LYS A 131 3.89 -19.68 -14.02
C LYS A 131 3.39 -19.97 -15.44
N LEU A 132 2.24 -19.42 -15.81
CA LEU A 132 1.61 -19.63 -17.12
C LEU A 132 2.09 -18.62 -18.16
N THR A 133 2.74 -17.52 -17.76
CA THR A 133 3.16 -16.47 -18.70
C THR A 133 4.21 -16.95 -19.70
N ASP A 134 4.97 -18.01 -19.36
CA ASP A 134 5.94 -18.63 -20.27
C ASP A 134 5.25 -19.37 -21.42
N GLN A 135 4.05 -19.94 -21.17
CA GLN A 135 3.27 -20.68 -22.14
C GLN A 135 2.27 -19.78 -22.88
N TRP A 136 1.85 -18.67 -22.25
CA TRP A 136 0.93 -17.70 -22.80
C TRP A 136 1.51 -16.28 -22.70
N PRO A 137 2.31 -15.83 -23.69
CA PRO A 137 3.00 -14.54 -23.66
C PRO A 137 2.08 -13.31 -23.59
N TYR A 138 0.83 -13.46 -24.01
CA TYR A 138 -0.19 -12.38 -24.01
C TYR A 138 -1.00 -12.33 -22.71
N LEU A 139 -0.67 -13.13 -21.70
CA LEU A 139 -1.27 -13.07 -20.38
C LEU A 139 -0.49 -12.10 -19.50
N ARG A 140 -1.16 -11.07 -18.97
CA ARG A 140 -0.54 -10.06 -18.09
C ARG A 140 -1.21 -10.08 -16.72
N PRO A 141 -0.61 -10.76 -15.73
CA PRO A 141 -1.13 -10.75 -14.38
C PRO A 141 -0.85 -9.41 -13.68
N ILE A 142 -1.82 -8.95 -12.90
CA ILE A 142 -1.78 -7.70 -12.13
C ILE A 142 -2.01 -8.06 -10.65
N LEU A 143 -1.07 -7.67 -9.79
CA LEU A 143 -1.17 -7.97 -8.37
C LEU A 143 -2.23 -7.09 -7.71
N ARG A 144 -3.25 -7.71 -7.11
CA ARG A 144 -4.30 -6.99 -6.39
C ARG A 144 -3.78 -6.44 -5.06
N GLN A 145 -3.37 -5.19 -5.08
CA GLN A 145 -2.65 -4.58 -3.95
C GLN A 145 -3.52 -4.35 -2.69
N TRP A 146 -4.85 -4.29 -2.82
CA TRP A 146 -5.74 -4.24 -1.65
C TRP A 146 -5.50 -5.38 -0.67
N HIS A 147 -5.31 -6.61 -1.17
CA HIS A 147 -5.06 -7.76 -0.31
C HIS A 147 -3.64 -7.82 0.24
N THR A 148 -2.69 -7.23 -0.48
CA THR A 148 -1.32 -7.02 0.02
C THR A 148 -1.31 -6.20 1.31
N SER A 149 -2.29 -5.31 1.52
CA SER A 149 -2.40 -4.51 2.75
C SER A 149 -2.53 -5.34 4.03
N LYS A 150 -3.14 -6.53 3.98
CA LYS A 150 -3.23 -7.42 5.16
C LYS A 150 -1.85 -7.95 5.56
N ASP A 151 -1.06 -8.33 4.58
CA ASP A 151 0.30 -8.80 4.82
C ASP A 151 1.26 -7.67 5.19
N MET A 152 1.05 -6.43 4.70
CA MET A 152 1.76 -5.25 5.21
C MET A 152 1.52 -5.04 6.72
N CYS A 153 0.29 -5.26 7.20
CA CYS A 153 0.01 -5.22 8.65
C CYS A 153 0.81 -6.27 9.41
N SER A 154 0.82 -7.51 8.88
CA SER A 154 1.57 -8.62 9.49
C SER A 154 3.06 -8.31 9.56
N VAL A 155 3.62 -7.73 8.48
CA VAL A 155 5.02 -7.31 8.42
C VAL A 155 5.34 -6.27 9.50
N LEU A 156 4.52 -5.23 9.64
CA LEU A 156 4.70 -4.21 10.68
C LEU A 156 4.65 -4.82 12.09
N ILE A 157 3.71 -5.74 12.34
CA ILE A 157 3.59 -6.40 13.65
C ILE A 157 4.82 -7.28 13.93
N ILE A 158 5.26 -8.08 12.96
CA ILE A 158 6.42 -8.97 13.11
C ILE A 158 7.67 -8.13 13.41
N LEU A 159 7.94 -7.11 12.59
CA LEU A 159 9.16 -6.30 12.71
C LEU A 159 9.21 -5.48 14.00
N PHE A 160 8.06 -5.06 14.53
CA PHE A 160 7.99 -4.22 15.73
C PHE A 160 7.57 -4.97 17.01
N SER A 161 7.38 -6.29 16.92
CA SER A 161 6.98 -7.16 18.05
C SER A 161 7.96 -7.09 19.22
N SER A 162 9.26 -7.22 18.94
CA SER A 162 10.34 -7.15 19.92
C SER A 162 10.65 -5.73 20.41
N TYR A 163 10.03 -4.71 19.83
CA TYR A 163 10.25 -3.31 20.15
C TYR A 163 9.08 -2.69 20.95
N GLY A 164 8.15 -3.52 21.44
CA GLY A 164 7.10 -3.08 22.35
C GLY A 164 5.80 -2.63 21.68
N ILE A 165 5.54 -3.00 20.41
CA ILE A 165 4.27 -2.67 19.74
C ILE A 165 3.06 -3.20 20.50
N PHE A 166 3.16 -4.37 21.13
CA PHE A 166 2.09 -4.96 21.94
C PHE A 166 1.90 -4.24 23.27
N ASP A 167 2.98 -3.81 23.91
CA ASP A 167 2.91 -3.00 25.14
C ASP A 167 2.25 -1.64 24.86
N LEU A 168 2.58 -1.04 23.72
CA LEU A 168 1.97 0.20 23.28
C LEU A 168 0.48 0.00 22.90
N ALA A 169 0.15 -1.07 22.18
CA ALA A 169 -1.25 -1.43 21.90
C ALA A 169 -2.05 -1.64 23.18
N ASN A 170 -1.49 -2.36 24.16
CA ASN A 170 -2.12 -2.58 25.47
C ASN A 170 -2.32 -1.26 26.23
N SER A 171 -1.32 -0.38 26.21
CA SER A 171 -1.40 0.96 26.83
C SER A 171 -2.47 1.84 26.19
N LEU A 172 -2.77 1.60 24.90
CA LEU A 172 -3.85 2.26 24.15
C LEU A 172 -5.21 1.56 24.32
N GLY A 173 -5.31 0.54 25.18
CA GLY A 173 -6.57 -0.14 25.53
C GLY A 173 -6.93 -1.34 24.65
N VAL A 174 -6.02 -1.87 23.85
CA VAL A 174 -6.25 -3.09 23.05
C VAL A 174 -6.25 -4.32 23.95
N LYS A 175 -7.38 -5.06 23.98
CA LYS A 175 -7.58 -6.20 24.88
C LYS A 175 -7.15 -7.58 24.32
N PHE A 176 -7.31 -7.78 23.01
CA PHE A 176 -7.09 -9.09 22.36
C PHE A 176 -5.79 -9.06 21.54
N LEU A 177 -4.65 -8.96 22.23
CA LEU A 177 -3.33 -8.81 21.59
C LEU A 177 -2.96 -10.02 20.73
N GLU A 178 -3.41 -11.22 21.10
CA GLU A 178 -3.22 -12.45 20.33
C GLU A 178 -3.94 -12.39 18.97
N LYS A 179 -5.07 -11.67 18.90
CA LYS A 179 -5.83 -11.44 17.65
C LYS A 179 -5.19 -10.37 16.78
N LEU A 180 -4.55 -9.38 17.41
CA LEU A 180 -3.71 -8.40 16.73
C LEU A 180 -2.51 -9.11 16.10
N GLU A 181 -1.77 -9.90 16.88
CA GLU A 181 -0.59 -10.65 16.47
C GLU A 181 -0.87 -11.54 15.25
N SER A 182 -1.97 -12.29 15.29
CA SER A 182 -2.36 -13.20 14.20
C SER A 182 -3.13 -12.53 13.06
N VAL A 183 -3.34 -11.20 13.11
CA VAL A 183 -4.06 -10.41 12.09
C VAL A 183 -5.39 -11.06 11.69
N VAL A 184 -6.17 -11.47 12.71
CA VAL A 184 -7.43 -12.19 12.51
C VAL A 184 -8.44 -11.33 11.77
N ASP A 185 -8.62 -10.09 12.23
CA ASP A 185 -9.52 -9.12 11.61
C ASP A 185 -8.71 -7.95 11.03
N TYR A 186 -8.65 -7.89 9.69
CA TYR A 186 -7.91 -6.85 8.98
C TYR A 186 -8.34 -5.44 9.37
N ARG A 187 -9.66 -5.20 9.50
CA ARG A 187 -10.18 -3.86 9.80
C ARG A 187 -9.77 -3.38 11.18
N SER A 188 -9.80 -4.25 12.18
CA SER A 188 -9.39 -3.95 13.54
C SER A 188 -7.88 -3.79 13.64
N THR A 189 -7.10 -4.67 13.01
CA THR A 189 -5.63 -4.55 12.96
C THR A 189 -5.21 -3.22 12.36
N VAL A 190 -5.81 -2.82 11.23
CA VAL A 190 -5.59 -1.52 10.61
C VAL A 190 -5.82 -0.38 11.59
N ARG A 191 -6.97 -0.37 12.28
CA ARG A 191 -7.31 0.70 13.23
C ARG A 191 -6.30 0.78 14.37
N ILE A 192 -5.84 -0.36 14.87
CA ILE A 192 -4.83 -0.42 15.93
C ILE A 192 -3.49 0.13 15.42
N LEU A 193 -3.02 -0.29 14.24
CA LEU A 193 -1.78 0.23 13.66
C LEU A 193 -1.87 1.74 13.35
N GLU A 194 -3.01 2.24 12.89
CA GLU A 194 -3.23 3.68 12.69
C GLU A 194 -3.24 4.45 14.01
N LEU A 195 -3.83 3.88 15.07
CA LEU A 195 -3.82 4.48 16.42
C LEU A 195 -2.40 4.57 16.98
N ILE A 196 -1.63 3.47 16.86
CA ILE A 196 -0.22 3.44 17.27
C ILE A 196 0.59 4.43 16.45
N TRP A 197 0.41 4.48 15.13
CA TRP A 197 1.09 5.43 14.25
C TRP A 197 0.82 6.88 14.68
N THR A 198 -0.44 7.24 14.95
CA THR A 198 -0.78 8.57 15.45
C THR A 198 -0.13 8.87 16.79
N ALA A 199 -0.19 7.94 17.76
CA ALA A 199 0.43 8.15 19.07
C ALA A 199 1.95 8.36 18.96
N VAL A 200 2.63 7.50 18.20
CA VAL A 200 4.08 7.58 17.94
C VAL A 200 4.44 8.86 17.22
N SER A 201 3.70 9.24 16.17
CA SER A 201 3.99 10.42 15.39
C SER A 201 3.88 11.70 16.23
N LEU A 202 2.85 11.80 17.08
CA LEU A 202 2.69 12.94 17.98
C LEU A 202 3.80 12.99 19.03
N ALA A 203 4.15 11.85 19.64
CA ALA A 203 5.22 11.78 20.63
C ALA A 203 6.58 12.23 20.04
N ILE A 204 6.91 11.77 18.83
CA ILE A 204 8.12 12.18 18.11
C ILE A 204 8.10 13.69 17.85
N ARG A 205 6.98 14.25 17.37
CA ARG A 205 6.83 15.69 17.08
C ARG A 205 7.03 16.56 18.32
N ILE A 206 6.44 16.17 19.45
CA ILE A 206 6.64 16.85 20.73
C ILE A 206 8.11 16.78 21.14
N TYR A 207 8.73 15.59 21.02
CA TYR A 207 10.12 15.39 21.41
C TYR A 207 11.09 16.25 20.60
N ILE A 208 10.98 16.22 19.26
CA ILE A 208 11.90 16.96 18.38
C ILE A 208 11.79 18.48 18.62
N LYS A 209 10.56 18.99 18.82
CA LYS A 209 10.33 20.40 19.15
C LYS A 209 10.90 20.77 20.51
N LYS A 210 10.68 19.94 21.53
CA LYS A 210 11.21 20.16 22.88
C LYS A 210 12.75 20.15 22.92
N LYS A 211 13.38 19.32 22.10
CA LYS A 211 14.84 19.21 22.01
C LYS A 211 15.46 20.15 20.98
N ASN A 212 14.65 20.91 20.24
CA ASN A 212 15.07 21.75 19.13
C ASN A 212 15.97 21.00 18.13
N ILE A 213 15.60 19.76 17.83
CA ILE A 213 16.27 18.93 16.82
C ILE A 213 15.41 18.83 15.57
N SER A 214 16.06 18.78 14.42
CA SER A 214 15.46 18.46 13.14
C SER A 214 15.15 16.97 13.04
N LYS A 215 14.14 16.61 12.25
CA LYS A 215 13.84 15.20 11.93
C LYS A 215 15.03 14.50 11.25
N HIS A 216 15.87 15.25 10.54
CA HIS A 216 17.05 14.73 9.86
C HIS A 216 18.15 14.32 10.86
N GLU A 217 18.16 14.91 12.06
CA GLU A 217 19.13 14.63 13.12
C GLU A 217 18.71 13.45 14.02
N ILE A 218 17.52 12.87 13.82
CA ILE A 218 17.04 11.72 14.61
C ILE A 218 18.02 10.53 14.51
N TRP A 219 18.59 10.32 13.34
CA TRP A 219 19.55 9.23 13.08
C TRP A 219 20.89 9.41 13.77
N GLU A 220 21.25 10.65 14.08
CA GLU A 220 22.47 11.01 14.79
C GLU A 220 22.25 11.07 16.32
N ASN A 221 21.00 10.94 16.75
CA ASN A 221 20.63 11.01 18.16
C ASN A 221 21.00 9.73 18.91
N ALA A 222 21.58 9.85 20.11
CA ALA A 222 21.92 8.69 20.94
C ALA A 222 20.68 7.91 21.47
N ASN A 223 19.47 8.46 21.34
CA ASN A 223 18.24 7.82 21.77
C ASN A 223 17.78 6.73 20.78
N LEU A 224 18.19 5.49 21.03
CA LEU A 224 17.82 4.33 20.21
C LEU A 224 16.29 4.12 20.12
N ALA A 225 15.55 4.39 21.19
CA ALA A 225 14.09 4.24 21.18
C ALA A 225 13.45 5.23 20.20
N LEU A 226 13.95 6.47 20.16
CA LEU A 226 13.50 7.47 19.18
C LEU A 226 13.75 6.99 17.75
N GLN A 227 14.94 6.43 17.47
CA GLN A 227 15.28 5.92 16.14
C GLN A 227 14.36 4.77 15.71
N ILE A 228 14.12 3.80 16.59
CA ILE A 228 13.23 2.66 16.33
C ILE A 228 11.80 3.11 16.07
N TRP A 229 11.26 4.00 16.90
CA TRP A 229 9.89 4.49 16.72
C TRP A 229 9.77 5.46 15.55
N TYR A 230 10.86 6.13 15.15
CA TYR A 230 10.90 6.89 13.90
C TYR A 230 10.89 5.96 12.66
N LEU A 231 11.56 4.81 12.72
CA LEU A 231 11.39 3.76 11.70
C LEU A 231 9.95 3.26 11.62
N TYR A 232 9.32 3.02 12.78
CA TYR A 232 7.90 2.65 12.81
C TYR A 232 7.04 3.72 12.14
N TYR A 233 7.25 5.00 12.49
CA TYR A 233 6.57 6.13 11.88
C TYR A 233 6.70 6.12 10.35
N GLN A 234 7.90 5.91 9.82
CA GLN A 234 8.14 5.86 8.37
C GLN A 234 7.44 4.65 7.72
N TRP A 235 7.63 3.44 8.24
CA TRP A 235 7.09 2.23 7.61
C TRP A 235 5.57 2.11 7.73
N ALA A 236 5.01 2.41 8.91
CA ALA A 236 3.56 2.47 9.08
C ALA A 236 2.96 3.68 8.34
N GLY A 237 3.71 4.76 8.16
CA GLY A 237 3.35 5.88 7.29
C GLY A 237 3.25 5.47 5.82
N ILE A 238 4.20 4.70 5.30
CA ILE A 238 4.15 4.12 3.95
C ILE A 238 2.92 3.23 3.77
N PHE A 239 2.65 2.36 4.75
CA PHE A 239 1.43 1.54 4.76
C PHE A 239 0.16 2.40 4.76
N LYS A 240 0.13 3.46 5.55
CA LYS A 240 -0.99 4.42 5.58
C LYS A 240 -1.18 5.10 4.22
N ALA A 241 -0.10 5.56 3.59
CA ALA A 241 -0.12 6.14 2.25
C ALA A 241 -0.64 5.16 1.18
N HIS A 242 -0.22 3.89 1.24
CA HIS A 242 -0.72 2.82 0.38
C HIS A 242 -2.24 2.63 0.52
N ARG A 243 -2.78 2.73 1.74
CA ARG A 243 -4.23 2.60 1.96
C ARG A 243 -5.01 3.83 1.54
N ILE A 244 -4.51 5.02 1.85
CA ILE A 244 -5.15 6.28 1.45
C ILE A 244 -5.24 6.36 -0.06
N SER A 245 -4.15 6.05 -0.77
CA SER A 245 -4.11 6.05 -2.23
C SER A 245 -5.13 5.11 -2.88
N ILE A 246 -5.34 3.90 -2.35
CA ILE A 246 -6.42 3.02 -2.83
C ILE A 246 -7.80 3.67 -2.64
N ARG A 247 -8.04 4.34 -1.50
CA ARG A 247 -9.31 5.00 -1.21
C ARG A 247 -9.58 6.20 -2.14
N VAL A 248 -8.55 6.96 -2.47
CA VAL A 248 -8.68 8.15 -3.33
C VAL A 248 -8.40 7.88 -4.81
N GLY A 249 -8.22 6.60 -5.20
CA GLY A 249 -7.93 6.22 -6.58
C GLY A 249 -6.60 6.74 -7.12
N ASN A 250 -5.63 7.06 -6.25
CA ASN A 250 -4.31 7.57 -6.66
C ASN A 250 -3.36 6.39 -6.94
N TYR A 251 -3.38 5.89 -8.17
CA TYR A 251 -2.55 4.77 -8.60
C TYR A 251 -1.05 5.01 -8.37
N ASP A 252 -0.54 6.19 -8.72
CA ASP A 252 0.89 6.47 -8.61
C ASP A 252 1.35 6.43 -7.15
N LEU A 253 0.58 7.02 -6.22
CA LEU A 253 0.88 6.93 -4.79
C LEU A 253 0.78 5.49 -4.27
N GLN A 254 -0.24 4.75 -4.71
CA GLN A 254 -0.46 3.36 -4.34
C GLN A 254 0.73 2.48 -4.74
N LYS A 255 1.16 2.60 -6.01
CA LYS A 255 2.30 1.90 -6.59
C LYS A 255 3.59 2.27 -5.87
N ASN A 256 3.87 3.57 -5.71
CA ASN A 256 5.10 4.03 -5.06
C ASN A 256 5.17 3.63 -3.58
N ALA A 257 4.03 3.53 -2.89
CA ALA A 257 3.99 3.04 -1.52
C ALA A 257 4.29 1.55 -1.44
N LEU A 258 3.76 0.76 -2.40
CA LEU A 258 4.08 -0.66 -2.51
C LEU A 258 5.55 -0.90 -2.85
N ALA A 259 6.13 -0.10 -3.77
CA ALA A 259 7.56 -0.13 -4.10
C ALA A 259 8.43 0.16 -2.86
N ALA A 260 8.08 1.19 -2.09
CA ALA A 260 8.81 1.55 -0.89
C ALA A 260 8.74 0.45 0.18
N PHE A 261 7.57 -0.16 0.36
CA PHE A 261 7.37 -1.21 1.35
C PHE A 261 7.90 -2.59 0.91
N GLY A 262 8.06 -2.82 -0.40
CA GLY A 262 8.28 -4.16 -0.99
C GLY A 262 9.42 -4.95 -0.35
N GLY A 263 10.53 -4.29 0.01
CA GLY A 263 11.67 -4.92 0.67
C GLY A 263 11.36 -5.52 2.04
N LEU A 264 10.40 -4.95 2.79
CA LEU A 264 10.10 -5.39 4.15
C LEU A 264 9.40 -6.75 4.20
N PHE A 265 8.72 -7.16 3.11
CA PHE A 265 8.12 -8.48 3.04
C PHE A 265 9.18 -9.57 3.26
N ALA A 266 10.35 -9.45 2.62
CA ALA A 266 11.43 -10.42 2.80
C ALA A 266 11.95 -10.42 4.25
N SER A 267 12.11 -9.24 4.85
CA SER A 267 12.57 -9.08 6.25
C SER A 267 11.64 -9.73 7.28
N ALA A 268 10.35 -9.82 6.99
CA ALA A 268 9.36 -10.50 7.85
C ALA A 268 9.04 -11.93 7.38
N ALA A 269 9.93 -12.56 6.62
CA ALA A 269 9.77 -13.91 6.06
C ALA A 269 8.53 -14.12 5.15
N LYS A 270 7.99 -13.03 4.59
CA LYS A 270 6.90 -13.04 3.59
C LYS A 270 7.47 -13.08 2.16
N THR A 271 8.33 -14.06 1.88
CA THR A 271 9.08 -14.15 0.61
C THR A 271 8.20 -14.28 -0.64
N GLN A 272 7.03 -14.91 -0.52
CA GLN A 272 6.05 -15.01 -1.61
C GLN A 272 5.52 -13.63 -2.02
N TYR A 273 5.19 -12.78 -1.04
CA TYR A 273 4.77 -11.40 -1.32
C TYR A 273 5.91 -10.57 -1.90
N ALA A 274 7.14 -10.71 -1.39
CA ALA A 274 8.30 -10.04 -1.96
C ALA A 274 8.49 -10.43 -3.45
N SER A 275 8.43 -11.72 -3.77
CA SER A 275 8.54 -12.22 -5.15
C SER A 275 7.39 -11.72 -6.04
N SER A 276 6.15 -11.80 -5.56
CA SER A 276 4.97 -11.33 -6.30
C SER A 276 5.02 -9.83 -6.58
N VAL A 277 5.51 -9.03 -5.64
CA VAL A 277 5.76 -7.60 -5.84
C VAL A 277 6.84 -7.38 -6.90
N CYS A 278 7.97 -8.10 -6.85
CA CYS A 278 9.01 -8.04 -7.89
C CYS A 278 8.48 -8.37 -9.28
N HIS A 279 7.70 -9.44 -9.43
CA HIS A 279 7.08 -9.81 -10.70
C HIS A 279 6.12 -8.71 -11.20
N PHE A 280 5.29 -8.17 -10.31
CA PHE A 280 4.36 -7.10 -10.66
C PHE A 280 5.08 -5.87 -11.22
N PHE A 281 6.13 -5.40 -10.55
CA PHE A 281 6.93 -4.27 -11.05
C PHE A 281 7.68 -4.58 -12.35
N GLY A 282 8.15 -5.83 -12.51
CA GLY A 282 8.75 -6.29 -13.78
C GLY A 282 7.76 -6.21 -14.94
N ILE A 283 6.49 -6.60 -14.72
CA ILE A 283 5.42 -6.51 -15.71
C ILE A 283 5.15 -5.05 -16.07
N LEU A 284 4.99 -4.15 -15.09
CA LEU A 284 4.75 -2.73 -15.39
C LEU A 284 5.89 -2.11 -16.20
N LYS A 285 7.15 -2.42 -15.83
CA LYS A 285 8.32 -1.92 -16.56
C LYS A 285 8.37 -2.41 -18.00
N LYS A 286 7.96 -3.67 -18.22
CA LYS A 286 7.87 -4.30 -19.55
C LYS A 286 6.73 -3.70 -20.39
N PHE A 287 5.59 -3.38 -19.76
CA PHE A 287 4.36 -2.92 -20.42
C PHE A 287 3.93 -1.53 -19.92
N PRO A 288 4.56 -0.43 -20.39
CA PRO A 288 4.25 0.92 -19.90
C PRO A 288 2.81 1.38 -20.19
N LYS A 289 2.22 0.93 -21.30
CA LYS A 289 0.82 1.23 -21.62
C LYS A 289 -0.17 0.55 -20.66
N LEU A 290 0.17 -0.61 -20.10
CA LEU A 290 -0.59 -1.24 -19.03
C LEU A 290 -0.56 -0.38 -17.76
N GLU A 291 0.61 0.18 -17.42
CA GLU A 291 0.74 1.10 -16.29
C GLU A 291 -0.15 2.34 -16.48
N ASP A 292 -0.17 2.92 -17.68
CA ASP A 292 -1.05 4.04 -18.00
C ASP A 292 -2.53 3.68 -17.82
N LYS A 293 -2.96 2.50 -18.26
CA LYS A 293 -4.35 2.01 -18.05
C LYS A 293 -4.70 1.93 -16.56
N LEU A 294 -3.77 1.51 -15.71
CA LEU A 294 -4.00 1.37 -14.28
C LEU A 294 -4.22 2.72 -13.56
N ARG A 295 -3.76 3.84 -14.12
CA ARG A 295 -4.06 5.19 -13.62
C ARG A 295 -5.54 5.57 -13.75
N TYR A 296 -6.27 4.88 -14.61
CA TYR A 296 -7.70 5.07 -14.85
C TYR A 296 -8.57 3.94 -14.27
N ALA A 297 -7.96 3.00 -13.54
CA ALA A 297 -8.70 1.93 -12.87
C ALA A 297 -9.26 2.45 -11.52
N ALA A 298 -10.54 2.82 -11.50
CA ALA A 298 -11.21 3.27 -10.28
C ALA A 298 -11.53 2.10 -9.33
N SER A 299 -11.46 2.36 -8.02
CA SER A 299 -12.06 1.50 -7.01
C SER A 299 -13.58 1.66 -7.09
N ILE A 300 -14.29 0.59 -7.45
CA ILE A 300 -15.76 0.61 -7.56
C ILE A 300 -16.35 -0.03 -6.32
N LYS A 301 -17.32 0.65 -5.70
CA LYS A 301 -18.20 0.05 -4.71
C LYS A 301 -19.40 -0.53 -5.46
N ILE A 302 -19.48 -1.86 -5.53
CA ILE A 302 -20.68 -2.55 -6.01
C ILE A 302 -21.69 -2.49 -4.84
N ASP A 303 -22.45 -1.41 -4.76
CA ASP A 303 -23.60 -1.35 -3.84
C ASP A 303 -24.77 -2.11 -4.46
N ASN A 304 -25.46 -2.93 -3.66
CA ASN A 304 -26.69 -3.64 -4.07
C ASN A 304 -27.89 -2.70 -4.31
N ASN A 305 -27.68 -1.39 -4.32
CA ASN A 305 -28.74 -0.41 -4.51
C ASN A 305 -28.53 0.24 -5.87
N GLU A 306 -29.16 -0.39 -6.87
CA GLU A 306 -29.49 0.22 -8.15
C GLU A 306 -30.14 1.60 -7.95
N LYS A 307 -29.82 2.51 -8.87
CA LYS A 307 -30.86 3.18 -9.66
C LYS A 307 -30.44 3.18 -11.12
#